data_AF-A0A6B2LXM3-F1
#
_entry.id   AF-A0A6B2LXM3-F1
#
_cell.length_a   1.000
_cell.length_b   1.000
_cell.length_c   1.000
_cell.angle_alpha   90.00
_cell.angle_beta   90.00
_cell.angle_gamma   90.00
#
_symmetry.space_group_name_H-M   'P 1'
#
loop_
_entity.id
_entity.type
_entity.pdbx_description
1 polymer ?
#
loop_
_entity_poly.entity_id
_entity_poly.type
_entity_poly.pdbx_seq_one_letter_code
_entity_poly.pdbx_strand_id
1 'polypeptide(L)' 'MTHITYEQGVSMCKEVGASKYIECSALTQKNLKLVFTEAIGCAL' A
#
# COMPACT_ATOMS: atom_id res chain seq x y z
N MET A 1 12.93 -5.78 -15.79
CA MET A 1 12.01 -5.20 -14.79
C MET A 1 11.40 -6.34 -14.02
N THR A 2 11.83 -6.52 -12.77
CA THR A 2 11.30 -7.52 -11.85
C THR A 2 10.21 -6.89 -10.98
N HIS A 3 9.19 -7.66 -10.62
CA HIS A 3 8.15 -7.24 -9.70
C HIS A 3 8.71 -7.08 -8.28
N ILE A 4 8.14 -6.16 -7.51
CA ILE A 4 8.42 -6.02 -6.07
C ILE A 4 7.59 -7.10 -5.35
N THR A 5 8.21 -7.83 -4.43
CA THR A 5 7.47 -8.77 -3.57
C THR A 5 6.81 -8.03 -2.41
N TYR A 6 5.78 -8.64 -1.84
CA TYR A 6 5.07 -8.07 -0.70
C TYR A 6 6.01 -7.80 0.48
N GLU A 7 6.95 -8.72 0.76
CA GLU A 7 7.92 -8.59 1.84
C GLU A 7 8.86 -7.40 1.64
N GLN A 8 9.26 -7.14 0.40
CA GLN A 8 10.09 -5.99 0.04
C GLN A 8 9.33 -4.68 0.30
N GLY A 9 8.06 -4.61 -0.11
CA GLY A 9 7.21 -3.44 0.13
C GLY A 9 6.94 -3.18 1.62
N VAL A 10 6.68 -4.24 2.39
CA VAL A 10 6.51 -4.13 3.85
C VAL A 10 7.81 -3.71 4.54
N SER A 11 8.95 -4.19 4.08
CA SER A 11 10.26 -3.80 4.62
C SER A 11 10.52 -2.30 4.39
N MET A 12 10.27 -1.81 3.18
CA MET A 12 10.40 -0.38 2.86
C MET A 12 9.44 0.49 3.67
N CYS A 13 8.19 0.04 3.86
CA CYS A 13 7.20 0.75 4.67
C CYS A 13 7.69 0.97 6.11
N LYS A 14 8.36 -0.02 6.70
CA LYS A 14 8.96 0.10 8.04
C LYS A 14 10.15 1.06 8.04
N GLU A 15 11.00 1.00 7.02
CA GLU A 15 12.19 1.83 6.90
C GLU A 15 11.86 3.33 6.80
N VAL A 16 10.81 3.69 6.06
CA VAL A 16 10.37 5.11 5.95
C VAL A 16 9.44 5.56 7.09
N GLY A 17 9.06 4.67 8.00
CA GLY A 17 8.09 4.97 9.06
C GLY A 17 6.67 5.24 8.54
N ALA A 18 6.29 4.64 7.40
CA ALA A 18 4.93 4.78 6.87
C ALA A 18 3.93 3.96 7.70
N SER A 19 2.69 4.44 7.80
CA SER A 19 1.66 3.78 8.61
C SER A 19 1.24 2.40 8.08
N LYS A 20 1.21 2.21 6.75
CA LYS A 20 0.73 0.96 6.14
C LYS A 20 1.23 0.79 4.70
N TYR A 21 1.54 -0.45 4.32
CA TYR A 21 1.79 -0.87 2.94
C TYR A 21 0.54 -1.52 2.36
N ILE A 22 0.08 -1.04 1.19
CA ILE A 22 -1.11 -1.56 0.51
C ILE A 22 -0.80 -1.69 -0.98
N GLU A 23 -0.94 -2.90 -1.51
CA GLU A 23 -0.90 -3.15 -2.96
C GLU A 23 -2.29 -2.99 -3.56
N CYS A 24 -2.40 -2.32 -4.70
CA CYS A 24 -3.64 -2.18 -5.44
C CYS A 24 -3.45 -2.39 -6.95
N SER A 25 -4.54 -2.69 -7.64
CA SER A 25 -4.61 -2.70 -9.11
C SER A 25 -5.72 -1.77 -9.56
N ALA A 26 -5.37 -0.69 -10.25
CA ALA A 26 -6.35 0.23 -10.81
C ALA A 26 -7.19 -0.43 -11.92
N LEU A 27 -6.59 -1.35 -12.69
CA LEU A 27 -7.25 -2.04 -13.80
C LEU A 27 -8.37 -2.98 -13.32
N THR A 28 -8.09 -3.83 -12.32
CA THR A 28 -9.09 -4.76 -11.76
C THR A 28 -9.84 -4.19 -10.56
N GLN A 29 -9.51 -2.95 -10.16
CA GLN A 29 -10.01 -2.26 -8.97
C GLN A 29 -9.70 -2.98 -7.64
N LYS A 30 -8.79 -3.96 -7.64
CA LYS A 30 -8.37 -4.66 -6.42
C LYS A 30 -7.75 -3.68 -5.44
N ASN A 31 -8.28 -3.63 -4.22
CA ASN A 31 -7.86 -2.74 -3.13
C ASN A 31 -7.92 -1.24 -3.43
N LEU A 32 -8.48 -0.80 -4.57
CA LEU A 32 -8.48 0.62 -4.94
C LEU A 32 -9.24 1.46 -3.91
N LYS A 33 -10.44 1.01 -3.50
CA LYS A 33 -11.22 1.67 -2.44
C LYS A 33 -10.51 1.63 -1.08
N LEU A 34 -9.85 0.51 -0.77
CA LEU A 34 -9.14 0.32 0.50
C LEU A 34 -8.01 1.35 0.67
N VAL A 35 -7.25 1.63 -0.38
CA VAL A 35 -6.20 2.66 -0.36
C VAL A 35 -6.75 4.01 0.11
N PHE A 36 -7.90 4.44 -0.40
CA PHE A 36 -8.51 5.71 0.01
C PHE A 36 -9.10 5.66 1.42
N THR A 37 -9.77 4.57 1.80
CA THR A 37 -10.32 4.43 3.16
C THR A 37 -9.22 4.49 4.22
N GLU A 38 -8.10 3.80 3.99
CA GLU A 38 -6.97 3.78 4.91
C GLU A 38 -6.25 5.13 4.95
N ALA A 39 -6.09 5.81 3.81
CA ALA A 39 -5.53 7.15 3.78
C ALA A 39 -6.37 8.15 4.57
N ILE A 40 -7.70 8.11 4.44
CA ILE A 40 -8.62 8.93 5.24
C ILE A 40 -8.50 8.58 6.73
N GLY A 41 -8.45 7.29 7.07
CA GLY A 41 -8.28 6.84 8.45
C GLY A 41 -6.93 7.19 9.09
N CYS A 42 -5.88 7.44 8.29
CA CYS A 42 -4.60 7.93 8.80
C CYS A 42 -4.55 9.45 8.95
N ALA A 43 -5.40 10.18 8.22
CA ALA A 43 -5.41 11.64 8.17
C ALA A 43 -6.31 12.27 9.24
N LEU A 44 -7.33 11.53 9.70
CA LEU A 44 -8.27 11.91 10.74
C LEU A 44 -7.87 11.33 12.10
#